data_AF-A0A2M7RBR9-F1
#
_entry.id   AF-A0A2M7RBR9-F1
#
_cell.length_a   1.000
_cell.length_b   1.000
_cell.length_c   1.000
_cell.angle_alpha   90.00
_cell.angle_beta   90.00
_cell.angle_gamma   90.00
#
_symmetry.space_group_name_H-M   'P 1'
#
loop_
_entity.id
_entity.type
_entity.pdbx_description
1 polymer ?
#
loop_
_entity_poly.entity_id
_entity_poly.type
_entity_poly.pdbx_seq_one_letter_code
_entity_poly.pdbx_strand_id
1 'polypeptide(L)'
;MSKEVTIANPTNQAYGSFSRSEKRALVLNRNIGVTSGDQKGVSTETLLSAAQEYGFELFNLDNIFLAVHTLIKEEGIDMLSGNKFKRERGAVTAGVLSRLSMRRGENNVQFFLTDESGNEQELLIKNPDPEEDQTRLQSLKNDSAVYGRVLGYAKKFLKENKGFVLQEATPQQLIEVGLSIAVGEVKPDVQKKADKAIKRPDSVGVRLGLLREIVSSDIHLSQRTALKHAIESREIQLTPKFVLNNWPRDVLMIRLRQAVADRTNAFMRNENFLCDPQDLKYQTLFRLTTFSIESIFKNGITLETYLRLNGNYQNWRNILSTDPSIVAKFDINDELIESIVREQATVIGDRLRQSSLPLDQILIPSGIFAESGWVIQKRNGEVNAIQEEGVTSLSDSIPLRFEKIDPLLASQIHNDLHYIHTPRADIAFGMYVDGDDFPFSVLAFEKIDREYKQNTLLLHGYDPRKCYDLTRLYSRPGTPGNTSSSMFSMAFAYLKMNYPDIQAIMSSFMPSYATGVSMTSGGLDNPALIKPLDHVFGEKAVNGKKVYEHLTRRRREGVDGNILSSQIPLLPTIELIRELQEPKFTPMKEVEKFMVEVLKT
;
A
#
# COMPACT_ATOMS: atom_id res chain seq x y z
N MET A 1 25.14 70.25 1.63
CA MET A 1 25.07 69.34 0.47
C MET A 1 25.22 67.91 0.97
N SER A 2 24.10 67.26 1.24
CA SER A 2 23.99 65.87 1.70
C SER A 2 23.98 64.93 0.49
N LYS A 3 24.85 63.92 0.47
CA LYS A 3 24.82 62.83 -0.50
C LYS A 3 23.94 61.71 0.05
N GLU A 4 22.87 61.40 -0.68
CA GLU A 4 22.02 60.22 -0.48
C GLU A 4 22.82 58.93 -0.68
N VAL A 5 22.63 57.98 0.24
CA VAL A 5 23.05 56.58 0.09
C VAL A 5 21.82 55.79 -0.32
N THR A 6 21.79 55.35 -1.58
CA THR A 6 20.76 54.46 -2.13
C THR A 6 20.99 53.04 -1.60
N ILE A 7 20.07 52.52 -0.79
CA ILE A 7 20.05 51.10 -0.40
C ILE A 7 19.48 50.30 -1.57
N ALA A 8 20.31 49.43 -2.16
CA ALA A 8 19.91 48.53 -3.23
C ALA A 8 18.98 47.42 -2.71
N ASN A 9 17.98 47.09 -3.52
CA ASN A 9 16.94 46.09 -3.27
C ASN A 9 17.50 44.66 -3.51
N PRO A 10 17.57 43.76 -2.52
CA PRO A 10 18.14 42.43 -2.69
C PRO A 10 17.07 41.43 -3.13
N THR A 11 16.68 41.44 -4.40
CA THR A 11 15.70 40.48 -4.94
C THR A 11 16.14 39.72 -6.19
N ASN A 12 17.43 39.71 -6.56
CA ASN A 12 17.93 38.99 -7.75
C ASN A 12 19.23 38.21 -7.54
N GLN A 13 19.53 37.73 -6.33
CA GLN A 13 20.52 36.66 -6.18
C GLN A 13 19.88 35.32 -6.51
N ALA A 14 20.43 34.62 -7.52
CA ALA A 14 19.96 33.33 -7.95
C ALA A 14 19.97 32.34 -6.78
N TYR A 15 18.80 31.75 -6.49
CA TYR A 15 18.56 30.72 -5.46
C TYR A 15 19.53 29.51 -5.54
N GLY A 16 20.31 29.39 -6.62
CA GLY A 16 21.30 28.35 -6.86
C GLY A 16 22.55 28.39 -5.97
N SER A 17 22.90 29.52 -5.35
CA SER A 17 24.17 29.64 -4.59
C SER A 17 24.12 29.22 -3.13
N PHE A 18 22.94 28.95 -2.57
CA PHE A 18 22.80 28.56 -1.16
C PHE A 18 23.02 27.05 -0.96
N SER A 19 23.78 26.69 0.07
CA SER A 19 23.92 25.32 0.55
C SER A 19 22.59 24.77 1.08
N ARG A 20 22.49 23.44 1.21
CA ARG A 20 21.29 22.74 1.67
C ARG A 20 20.84 23.21 3.06
N SER A 21 21.78 23.48 3.97
CA SER A 21 21.51 24.00 5.32
C SER A 21 21.04 25.45 5.28
N GLU A 22 21.59 26.29 4.41
CA GLU A 22 21.18 27.69 4.25
C GLU A 22 19.78 27.79 3.63
N LYS A 23 19.46 26.95 2.64
CA LYS A 23 18.10 26.85 2.07
C LYS A 23 17.08 26.41 3.13
N ARG A 24 17.44 25.40 3.94
CA ARG A 24 16.61 24.93 5.07
C ARG A 24 16.42 26.02 6.13
N ALA A 25 17.48 26.75 6.48
CA ALA A 25 17.41 27.89 7.41
C ALA A 25 16.58 29.05 6.85
N LEU A 26 16.63 29.31 5.54
CA LEU A 26 15.80 30.31 4.87
C LEU A 26 14.31 29.96 4.88
N VAL A 27 13.95 28.68 4.75
CA VAL A 27 12.56 28.20 4.84
C VAL A 27 12.06 28.22 6.28
N LEU A 28 12.87 27.73 7.23
CA LEU A 28 12.55 27.78 8.67
C LEU A 28 12.43 29.22 9.20
N ASN A 29 13.17 30.17 8.62
CA ASN A 29 13.07 31.60 8.93
C ASN A 29 11.86 32.31 8.27
N ARG A 30 11.01 31.61 7.50
CA ARG A 30 9.77 32.12 6.90
C ARG A 30 8.49 31.62 7.63
N ASN A 31 8.64 31.02 8.81
CA ASN A 31 7.53 30.49 9.57
C ASN A 31 6.66 31.60 10.20
N ILE A 32 5.52 31.92 9.57
CA ILE A 32 4.21 31.85 10.26
C ILE A 32 3.12 31.33 9.30
N GLY A 33 2.37 30.30 9.71
CA GLY A 33 0.93 30.29 9.59
C GLY A 33 0.27 30.13 8.24
N VAL A 34 -0.12 28.90 7.94
CA VAL A 34 -1.23 28.61 7.03
C VAL A 34 -2.55 28.82 7.77
N THR A 35 -3.50 29.53 7.14
CA THR A 35 -4.88 29.62 7.64
C THR A 35 -5.92 29.25 6.59
N SER A 36 -7.00 28.60 7.02
CA SER A 36 -8.12 28.19 6.18
C SER A 36 -9.40 28.88 6.61
N GLY A 37 -10.07 29.58 5.69
CA GLY A 37 -11.50 29.85 5.84
C GLY A 37 -12.30 28.71 5.21
N ASP A 38 -13.51 28.51 5.72
CA ASP A 38 -14.46 27.46 5.33
C ASP A 38 -14.59 27.34 3.80
N GLN A 39 -13.94 26.33 3.21
CA GLN A 39 -14.30 25.84 1.89
C GLN A 39 -14.65 24.36 2.01
N LYS A 40 -15.90 24.04 1.69
CA LYS A 40 -16.36 22.65 1.57
C LYS A 40 -15.72 22.03 0.32
N GLY A 41 -14.76 21.13 0.54
CA GLY A 41 -14.11 20.32 -0.50
C GLY A 41 -12.80 19.69 0.00
N VAL A 42 -12.49 18.47 -0.47
CA VAL A 42 -11.28 17.69 -0.15
C VAL A 42 -10.00 18.56 -0.30
N SER A 43 -9.13 18.73 0.70
CA SER A 43 -9.23 18.63 2.16
C SER A 43 -8.16 19.58 2.68
N THR A 44 -8.56 20.75 3.17
CA THR A 44 -7.65 21.68 3.83
C THR A 44 -6.81 20.96 4.88
N GLU A 45 -7.40 20.00 5.61
CA GLU A 45 -6.73 19.11 6.56
C GLU A 45 -5.52 18.36 5.99
N THR A 46 -5.53 17.92 4.72
CA THR A 46 -4.39 17.21 4.14
C THR A 46 -3.24 18.16 3.81
N LEU A 47 -3.55 19.39 3.39
CA LEU A 47 -2.53 20.43 3.20
C LEU A 47 -1.98 20.91 4.55
N LEU A 48 -2.82 21.02 5.57
CA LEU A 48 -2.42 21.37 6.93
C LEU A 48 -1.52 20.27 7.52
N SER A 49 -1.90 19.00 7.38
CA SER A 49 -1.11 17.85 7.87
C SER A 49 0.26 17.79 7.18
N ALA A 50 0.30 17.94 5.85
CA ALA A 50 1.56 17.99 5.12
C ALA A 50 2.42 19.19 5.56
N ALA A 51 1.84 20.38 5.71
CA ALA A 51 2.57 21.55 6.18
C ALA A 51 3.15 21.34 7.59
N GLN A 52 2.39 20.73 8.50
CA GLN A 52 2.86 20.38 9.85
C GLN A 52 4.02 19.38 9.83
N GLU A 53 3.97 18.34 8.99
CA GLU A 53 5.08 17.38 8.81
C GLU A 53 6.39 18.06 8.38
N TYR A 54 6.31 19.21 7.72
CA TYR A 54 7.47 20.01 7.31
C TYR A 54 7.82 21.17 8.25
N GLY A 55 7.20 21.23 9.44
CA GLY A 55 7.52 22.20 10.49
C GLY A 55 6.88 23.59 10.33
N PHE A 56 5.81 23.71 9.53
CA PHE A 56 4.99 24.93 9.51
C PHE A 56 4.05 24.94 10.71
N GLU A 57 4.08 26.01 11.50
CA GLU A 57 3.11 26.26 12.58
C GLU A 57 1.76 26.67 11.98
N LEU A 58 0.69 25.99 12.38
CA LEU A 58 -0.67 26.32 11.93
C LEU A 58 -1.16 27.62 12.56
N PHE A 59 -1.70 28.52 11.74
CA PHE A 59 -2.28 29.77 12.20
C PHE A 59 -3.79 29.67 12.14
N ASN A 60 -4.38 29.31 13.27
CA ASN A 60 -5.82 29.14 13.37
C ASN A 60 -6.49 30.51 13.52
N LEU A 61 -7.24 30.92 12.48
CA LEU A 61 -8.04 32.15 12.52
C LEU A 61 -9.03 32.14 13.68
N ASP A 62 -9.50 30.97 14.11
CA ASP A 62 -10.44 30.82 15.22
C ASP A 62 -9.87 31.34 16.53
N ASN A 63 -8.56 31.25 16.74
CA ASN A 63 -7.93 31.80 17.95
C ASN A 63 -8.02 33.34 17.98
N ILE A 64 -7.99 34.00 16.82
CA ILE A 64 -8.16 35.45 16.74
C ILE A 64 -9.62 35.82 16.95
N PHE A 65 -10.55 35.07 16.35
CA PHE A 65 -11.98 35.28 16.61
C PHE A 65 -12.31 35.07 18.09
N LEU A 66 -11.69 34.08 18.73
CA LEU A 66 -11.85 33.81 20.14
C LEU A 66 -11.23 34.91 21.00
N ALA A 67 -10.03 35.42 20.66
CA ALA A 67 -9.43 36.58 21.33
C ALA A 67 -10.31 37.83 21.23
N VAL A 68 -10.83 38.13 20.04
CA VAL A 68 -11.74 39.26 19.81
C VAL A 68 -13.05 39.08 20.58
N HIS A 69 -13.61 37.87 20.59
CA HIS A 69 -14.81 37.55 21.36
C HIS A 69 -14.61 37.72 22.87
N THR A 70 -13.50 37.20 23.41
CA THR A 70 -13.13 37.34 24.82
C THR A 70 -13.04 38.80 25.22
N LEU A 71 -12.38 39.64 24.42
CA LEU A 71 -12.24 41.07 24.70
C LEU A 71 -13.57 41.82 24.66
N ILE A 72 -14.42 41.52 23.67
CA ILE A 72 -15.77 42.09 23.59
C ILE A 72 -16.57 41.74 24.85
N LYS A 73 -16.46 40.49 25.32
CA LYS A 73 -17.16 39.99 26.51
C LYS A 73 -16.64 40.62 27.80
N GLU A 74 -15.33 40.64 28.00
CA GLU A 74 -14.68 41.17 29.21
C GLU A 74 -14.90 42.67 29.38
N GLU A 75 -14.93 43.42 28.28
CA GLU A 75 -15.17 44.87 28.29
C GLU A 75 -16.67 45.24 28.30
N GLY A 76 -17.57 44.25 28.29
CA GLY A 76 -19.01 44.49 28.26
C GLY A 76 -19.48 45.24 27.00
N ILE A 77 -18.78 45.08 25.88
CA ILE A 77 -19.09 45.75 24.62
C ILE A 77 -20.30 45.07 23.98
N ASP A 78 -21.39 45.82 23.83
CA ASP A 78 -22.59 45.31 23.16
C ASP A 78 -22.43 45.35 21.63
N MET A 79 -22.46 44.18 21.00
CA MET A 79 -22.36 44.04 19.54
C MET A 79 -23.75 44.11 18.92
N LEU A 80 -24.12 45.32 18.49
CA LEU A 80 -25.41 45.59 17.85
C LEU A 80 -25.71 44.63 16.69
N SER A 81 -26.88 44.00 16.68
CA SER A 81 -27.27 42.98 15.68
C SER A 81 -28.02 43.55 14.47
N GLY A 82 -27.85 42.92 13.30
CA GLY A 82 -28.56 43.28 12.05
C GLY A 82 -27.73 44.10 11.05
N ASN A 83 -28.15 44.10 9.78
CA ASN A 83 -27.35 44.63 8.66
C ASN A 83 -27.06 46.14 8.73
N LYS A 84 -27.96 46.94 9.33
CA LYS A 84 -27.81 48.40 9.44
C LYS A 84 -26.61 48.84 10.29
N PHE A 85 -26.17 48.00 11.24
CA PHE A 85 -25.06 48.28 12.15
C PHE A 85 -23.73 47.64 11.71
N LYS A 86 -23.65 47.14 10.47
CA LYS A 86 -22.44 46.49 9.92
C LYS A 86 -21.19 47.39 10.03
N ARG A 87 -21.35 48.69 9.80
CA ARG A 87 -20.25 49.68 9.89
C ARG A 87 -19.76 49.88 11.33
N GLU A 88 -20.69 49.94 12.28
CA GLU A 88 -20.40 50.11 13.70
C GLU A 88 -19.71 48.89 14.28
N ARG A 89 -20.21 47.67 14.00
CA ARG A 89 -19.52 46.43 14.36
C ARG A 89 -18.10 46.37 13.80
N GLY A 90 -17.91 46.73 12.53
CA GLY A 90 -16.58 46.81 11.92
C GLY A 90 -15.65 47.84 12.57
N ALA A 91 -16.18 48.93 13.14
CA ALA A 91 -15.41 49.93 13.88
C ALA A 91 -15.06 49.43 15.28
N VAL A 92 -16.00 48.80 15.98
CA VAL A 92 -15.79 48.15 17.29
C VAL A 92 -14.70 47.09 17.18
N THR A 93 -14.81 46.17 16.21
CA THR A 93 -13.78 45.15 15.95
C THR A 93 -12.42 45.77 15.64
N ALA A 94 -12.36 46.86 14.88
CA ALA A 94 -11.10 47.55 14.60
C ALA A 94 -10.48 48.16 15.87
N GLY A 95 -11.29 48.73 16.77
CA GLY A 95 -10.85 49.21 18.07
C GLY A 95 -10.26 48.10 18.93
N VAL A 96 -10.95 46.97 19.05
CA VAL A 96 -10.46 45.78 19.77
C VAL A 96 -9.14 45.28 19.18
N LEU A 97 -9.08 45.11 17.86
CA LEU A 97 -7.87 44.64 17.16
C LEU A 97 -6.69 45.62 17.27
N SER A 98 -6.94 46.92 17.47
CA SER A 98 -5.86 47.90 17.62
C SER A 98 -5.11 47.79 18.95
N ARG A 99 -5.75 47.21 19.98
CA ARG A 99 -5.16 46.93 21.29
C ARG A 99 -4.61 45.51 21.41
N LEU A 100 -5.02 44.63 20.50
CA LEU A 100 -4.46 43.29 20.39
C LEU A 100 -3.10 43.36 19.69
N SER A 101 -2.10 42.67 20.22
CA SER A 101 -0.86 42.36 19.53
C SER A 101 -0.64 40.84 19.54
N MET A 102 0.02 40.32 18.51
CA MET A 102 0.33 38.90 18.39
C MET A 102 1.83 38.73 18.45
N ARG A 103 2.29 37.68 19.15
CA ARG A 103 3.71 37.31 19.21
C ARG A 103 3.88 35.82 19.00
N ARG A 104 5.06 35.44 18.54
CA ARG A 104 5.43 34.04 18.36
C ARG A 104 5.87 33.44 19.69
N GLY A 105 5.17 32.43 20.17
CA GLY A 105 5.60 31.53 21.24
C GLY A 105 6.39 30.33 20.68
N GLU A 106 6.79 29.40 21.54
CA GLU A 106 7.56 28.21 21.12
C GLU A 106 6.75 27.26 20.21
N ASN A 107 5.43 27.18 20.42
CA ASN A 107 4.55 26.24 19.71
C ASN A 107 3.20 26.86 19.28
N ASN A 108 2.97 28.16 19.50
CA ASN A 108 1.71 28.83 19.23
C ASN A 108 1.88 30.34 18.99
N VAL A 109 0.80 30.97 18.53
CA VAL A 109 0.68 32.44 18.53
C VAL A 109 0.09 32.86 19.87
N GLN A 110 0.84 33.69 20.60
CA GLN A 110 0.41 34.31 21.84
C GLN A 110 -0.23 35.65 21.53
N PHE A 111 -1.26 35.99 22.30
CA PHE A 111 -2.02 37.23 22.16
C PHE A 111 -1.73 38.11 23.37
N PHE A 112 -1.50 39.39 23.13
CA PHE A 112 -1.27 40.38 24.18
C PHE A 112 -2.26 41.52 23.99
N LEU A 113 -2.82 41.99 25.08
CA LEU A 113 -3.69 43.15 25.12
C LEU A 113 -2.92 44.34 25.68
N THR A 114 -2.98 45.48 24.99
CA THR A 114 -2.48 46.76 25.50
C THR A 114 -3.64 47.51 26.15
N ASP A 115 -3.53 47.79 27.45
CA ASP A 115 -4.52 48.59 28.18
C ASP A 115 -4.41 50.10 27.81
N GLU A 116 -5.32 50.92 28.34
CA GLU A 116 -5.31 52.38 28.10
C GLU A 116 -4.07 53.09 28.67
N SER A 117 -3.39 52.46 29.63
CA SER A 117 -2.15 52.96 30.22
C SER A 117 -0.90 52.52 29.44
N GLY A 118 -1.07 51.73 28.37
CA GLY A 118 0.01 51.20 27.54
C GLY A 118 0.68 49.94 28.11
N ASN A 119 0.12 49.33 29.16
CA ASN A 119 0.65 48.07 29.69
C ASN A 119 0.16 46.90 28.84
N GLU A 120 1.07 45.99 28.52
CA GLU A 120 0.72 44.75 27.83
C GLU A 120 0.49 43.60 28.81
N GLN A 121 -0.60 42.87 28.62
CA GLN A 121 -0.91 41.65 29.34
C GLN A 121 -1.14 40.49 28.38
N GLU A 122 -0.58 39.32 28.66
CA GLU A 122 -0.87 38.11 27.88
C GLU A 122 -2.34 37.71 28.06
N LEU A 123 -3.06 37.61 26.94
CA LEU A 123 -4.44 37.18 26.89
C LEU A 123 -4.48 35.64 26.89
N LEU A 124 -4.79 35.06 28.04
CA LEU A 124 -5.01 33.62 28.17
C LEU A 124 -6.36 33.25 27.54
N ILE A 125 -6.31 32.78 26.30
CA ILE A 125 -7.48 32.24 25.59
C ILE A 125 -7.89 30.92 26.28
N LYS A 126 -8.92 30.98 27.14
CA LYS A 126 -9.57 29.78 27.68
C LYS A 126 -10.49 29.18 26.63
N ASN A 127 -10.65 27.85 26.64
CA ASN A 127 -11.64 27.20 25.79
C ASN A 127 -13.04 27.78 26.10
N PRO A 128 -13.80 28.19 25.08
CA PRO A 128 -15.12 28.78 25.27
C PRO A 128 -16.08 27.80 25.95
N ASP A 129 -17.05 28.32 26.71
CA ASP A 129 -18.17 27.51 27.19
C ASP A 129 -18.91 26.89 25.99
N PRO A 130 -19.16 25.55 25.94
CA PRO A 130 -19.58 24.86 24.73
C PRO A 130 -20.86 25.38 24.04
N GLU A 131 -21.84 25.94 24.75
CA GLU A 131 -23.12 26.30 24.13
C GLU A 131 -23.24 27.79 23.76
N GLU A 132 -22.97 28.68 24.71
CA GLU A 132 -23.20 30.12 24.51
C GLU A 132 -22.07 30.80 23.72
N ASP A 133 -20.82 30.50 24.08
CA ASP A 133 -19.66 31.12 23.45
C ASP A 133 -19.44 30.59 22.03
N GLN A 134 -19.79 29.32 21.73
CA GLN A 134 -19.76 28.79 20.36
C GLN A 134 -20.76 29.48 19.44
N THR A 135 -21.98 29.72 19.93
CA THR A 135 -23.03 30.40 19.16
C THR A 135 -22.63 31.84 18.82
N ARG A 136 -22.07 32.57 19.80
CA ARG A 136 -21.56 33.94 19.60
C ARG A 136 -20.33 33.98 18.69
N LEU A 137 -19.40 33.04 18.85
CA LEU A 137 -18.23 32.90 17.98
C LEU A 137 -18.66 32.65 16.52
N GLN A 138 -19.63 31.75 16.30
CA GLN A 138 -20.15 31.49 14.97
C GLN A 138 -20.87 32.70 14.38
N SER A 139 -21.59 33.47 15.20
CA SER A 139 -22.20 34.74 14.78
C SER A 139 -21.15 35.76 14.32
N LEU A 140 -20.01 35.89 15.02
CA LEU A 140 -18.91 36.77 14.61
C LEU A 140 -18.26 36.30 13.30
N LYS A 141 -18.05 34.99 13.13
CA LYS A 141 -17.52 34.39 11.89
C LYS A 141 -18.42 34.65 10.69
N ASN A 142 -19.74 34.58 10.89
CA ASN A 142 -20.73 34.78 9.84
C ASN A 142 -20.92 36.28 9.49
N ASP A 143 -20.45 37.21 10.33
CA ASP A 143 -20.51 38.64 10.02
C ASP A 143 -19.37 39.07 9.10
N SER A 144 -19.69 39.30 7.83
CA SER A 144 -18.72 39.73 6.81
C SER A 144 -17.86 40.96 7.16
N ALA A 145 -18.35 41.91 7.97
CA ALA A 145 -17.55 43.08 8.37
C ALA A 145 -16.56 42.73 9.48
N VAL A 146 -16.97 41.94 10.46
CA VAL A 146 -16.09 41.44 11.52
C VAL A 146 -15.03 40.52 10.92
N TYR A 147 -15.47 39.54 10.11
CA TYR A 147 -14.59 38.59 9.44
C TYR A 147 -13.53 39.28 8.57
N GLY A 148 -13.94 40.26 7.76
CA GLY A 148 -13.02 41.02 6.92
C GLY A 148 -11.94 41.77 7.70
N ARG A 149 -12.27 42.29 8.89
CA ARG A 149 -11.32 42.99 9.78
C ARG A 149 -10.35 42.03 10.46
N VAL A 150 -10.87 40.94 11.02
CA VAL A 150 -10.06 39.89 11.65
C VAL A 150 -9.10 39.27 10.63
N LEU A 151 -9.58 38.97 9.43
CA LEU A 151 -8.76 38.46 8.34
C LEU A 151 -7.70 39.49 7.89
N GLY A 152 -8.06 40.78 7.78
CA GLY A 152 -7.11 41.85 7.46
C GLY A 152 -6.00 41.99 8.50
N TYR A 153 -6.33 41.83 9.78
CA TYR A 153 -5.38 41.88 10.90
C TYR A 153 -4.45 40.66 10.92
N ALA A 154 -5.01 39.45 10.76
CA ALA A 154 -4.26 38.22 10.56
C ALA A 154 -3.26 38.32 9.41
N LYS A 155 -3.70 38.86 8.27
CA LYS A 155 -2.87 39.07 7.08
C LYS A 155 -1.70 40.00 7.35
N LYS A 156 -1.93 41.11 8.07
CA LYS A 156 -0.89 42.07 8.41
C LYS A 156 0.22 41.39 9.24
N PHE A 157 -0.16 40.66 10.27
CA PHE A 157 0.77 39.93 11.11
C PHE A 157 1.53 38.84 10.35
N LEU A 158 0.83 38.05 9.54
CA LEU A 158 1.46 37.04 8.69
C LEU A 158 2.47 37.69 7.75
N LYS A 159 2.13 38.81 7.11
CA LYS A 159 3.04 39.54 6.22
C LYS A 159 4.29 40.06 6.96
N GLU A 160 4.11 40.64 8.14
CA GLU A 160 5.21 41.17 8.98
C GLU A 160 6.16 40.06 9.46
N ASN A 161 5.66 38.85 9.62
CA ASN A 161 6.42 37.68 10.06
C ASN A 161 6.70 36.66 8.94
N LYS A 162 6.61 37.09 7.67
CA LYS A 162 6.93 36.29 6.47
C LYS A 162 6.07 35.02 6.28
N GLY A 163 4.87 35.00 6.83
CA GLY A 163 3.87 33.95 6.73
C GLY A 163 2.92 33.99 5.53
N PHE A 164 2.09 32.95 5.32
CA PHE A 164 1.27 32.77 4.11
C PHE A 164 -0.21 32.38 4.37
N VAL A 165 -1.16 33.12 3.79
CA VAL A 165 -2.60 32.76 3.81
C VAL A 165 -2.94 31.85 2.62
N LEU A 166 -3.35 30.60 2.86
CA LEU A 166 -3.64 29.62 1.79
C LEU A 166 -4.74 30.08 0.81
N GLN A 167 -5.73 30.83 1.28
CA GLN A 167 -6.83 31.31 0.44
C GLN A 167 -6.40 32.31 -0.65
N GLU A 168 -5.27 32.99 -0.48
CA GLU A 168 -4.79 34.04 -1.39
C GLU A 168 -3.40 33.76 -1.94
N ALA A 169 -2.79 32.66 -1.53
CA ALA A 169 -1.52 32.22 -2.08
C ALA A 169 -1.70 32.03 -3.59
N THR A 170 -1.02 32.88 -4.36
CA THR A 170 -0.98 32.74 -5.81
C THR A 170 -0.45 31.35 -6.16
N PRO A 171 -0.80 30.81 -7.33
CA PRO A 171 -0.27 29.53 -7.80
C PRO A 171 1.27 29.47 -7.74
N GLN A 172 1.93 30.61 -7.96
CA GLN A 172 3.38 30.76 -7.84
C GLN A 172 3.86 30.60 -6.41
N GLN A 173 3.17 31.16 -5.41
CA GLN A 173 3.52 31.04 -3.99
C GLN A 173 3.30 29.63 -3.43
N LEU A 174 2.23 28.94 -3.86
CA LEU A 174 2.01 27.53 -3.47
C LEU A 174 3.05 26.60 -4.09
N ILE A 175 3.45 26.89 -5.33
CA ILE A 175 4.53 26.18 -6.01
C ILE A 175 5.88 26.51 -5.39
N GLU A 176 6.16 27.77 -5.05
CA GLU A 176 7.39 28.17 -4.33
C GLU A 176 7.46 27.50 -2.96
N VAL A 177 6.35 27.41 -2.21
CA VAL A 177 6.30 26.66 -0.95
C VAL A 177 6.52 25.17 -1.19
N GLY A 178 5.84 24.57 -2.17
CA GLY A 178 6.04 23.16 -2.55
C GLY A 178 7.46 22.84 -3.04
N LEU A 179 8.07 23.72 -3.82
CA LEU A 179 9.44 23.64 -4.32
C LEU A 179 10.47 23.96 -3.22
N SER A 180 10.12 24.78 -2.23
CA SER A 180 10.95 25.06 -1.06
C SER A 180 10.91 23.92 -0.04
N ILE A 181 9.78 23.21 0.05
CA ILE A 181 9.58 21.98 0.83
C ILE A 181 10.29 20.79 0.17
N ALA A 182 10.27 20.75 -1.17
CA ALA A 182 11.02 19.82 -2.01
C ALA A 182 12.52 20.21 -2.03
N VAL A 183 13.22 19.98 -0.92
CA VAL A 183 14.65 20.29 -0.78
C VAL A 183 15.49 19.34 -1.64
N GLY A 184 15.58 19.65 -2.94
CA GLY A 184 16.42 19.01 -3.95
C GLY A 184 16.41 19.79 -5.27
N GLU A 185 17.41 19.59 -6.13
CA GLU A 185 17.37 20.13 -7.50
C GLU A 185 16.13 19.59 -8.23
N VAL A 186 15.14 20.46 -8.42
CA VAL A 186 13.95 20.14 -9.19
C VAL A 186 14.42 19.89 -10.62
N LYS A 187 14.32 18.64 -11.09
CA LYS A 187 14.67 18.29 -12.48
C LYS A 187 14.03 19.31 -13.44
N PRO A 188 14.75 19.81 -14.45
CA PRO A 188 14.23 20.82 -15.38
C PRO A 188 12.86 20.48 -15.98
N ASP A 189 12.56 19.20 -16.16
CA ASP A 189 11.28 18.72 -16.68
C ASP A 189 10.10 18.92 -15.71
N VAL A 190 10.35 18.83 -14.41
CA VAL A 190 9.36 19.10 -13.36
C VAL A 190 9.08 20.60 -13.28
N GLN A 191 10.12 21.43 -13.35
CA GLN A 191 9.99 22.89 -13.45
C GLN A 191 9.19 23.28 -14.70
N LYS A 192 9.51 22.69 -15.86
CA LYS A 192 8.79 22.93 -17.12
C LYS A 192 7.33 22.51 -17.08
N LYS A 193 7.00 21.42 -16.38
CA LYS A 193 5.61 20.98 -16.14
C LYS A 193 4.88 21.93 -15.19
N ALA A 194 5.55 22.41 -14.14
CA ALA A 194 5.01 23.43 -13.24
C ALA A 194 4.71 24.73 -13.99
N ASP A 195 5.67 25.24 -14.76
CA ASP A 195 5.52 26.44 -15.57
C ASP A 195 4.39 26.32 -16.60
N LYS A 196 4.20 25.11 -17.17
CA LYS A 196 3.09 24.83 -18.10
C LYS A 196 1.74 24.73 -17.39
N ALA A 197 1.69 24.23 -16.17
CA ALA A 197 0.48 24.16 -15.34
C ALA A 197 0.07 25.54 -14.77
N ILE A 198 1.05 26.40 -14.49
CA ILE A 198 0.84 27.80 -14.09
C ILE A 198 0.14 28.58 -15.20
N LYS A 199 0.51 28.33 -16.47
CA LYS A 199 -0.06 29.02 -17.64
C LYS A 199 -1.50 28.60 -18.01
N ARG A 200 -2.08 27.57 -17.37
CA ARG A 200 -3.46 27.14 -17.60
C ARG A 200 -4.35 27.63 -16.45
N PRO A 201 -5.33 28.52 -16.69
CA PRO A 201 -6.13 29.14 -15.63
C PRO A 201 -6.96 28.16 -14.77
N ASP A 202 -7.42 27.04 -15.33
CA ASP A 202 -8.65 26.38 -14.80
C ASP A 202 -8.49 24.96 -14.24
N SER A 203 -7.47 24.67 -13.42
CA SER A 203 -7.66 23.55 -12.47
C SER A 203 -6.68 23.57 -11.32
N VAL A 204 -7.19 24.04 -10.18
CA VAL A 204 -6.62 23.76 -8.85
C VAL A 204 -6.26 22.27 -8.72
N GLY A 205 -7.07 21.37 -9.29
CA GLY A 205 -6.79 19.93 -9.33
C GLY A 205 -5.49 19.52 -10.04
N VAL A 206 -5.17 20.09 -11.21
CA VAL A 206 -3.90 19.79 -11.93
C VAL A 206 -2.70 20.30 -11.14
N ARG A 207 -2.85 21.46 -10.49
CA ARG A 207 -1.79 22.07 -9.66
C ARG A 207 -1.54 21.27 -8.38
N LEU A 208 -2.60 20.84 -7.70
CA LEU A 208 -2.51 19.95 -6.53
C LEU A 208 -1.93 18.58 -6.91
N GLY A 209 -2.30 18.03 -8.07
CA GLY A 209 -1.73 16.80 -8.60
C GLY A 209 -0.23 16.90 -8.82
N LEU A 210 0.24 18.02 -9.38
CA LEU A 210 1.67 18.28 -9.59
C LEU A 210 2.43 18.46 -8.27
N LEU A 211 1.89 19.24 -7.32
CA LEU A 211 2.51 19.44 -6.01
C LEU A 211 2.65 18.11 -5.25
N ARG A 212 1.59 17.28 -5.27
CA ARG A 212 1.64 15.92 -4.73
C ARG A 212 2.71 15.08 -5.41
N GLU A 213 2.85 15.16 -6.73
CA GLU A 213 3.89 14.43 -7.47
C GLU A 213 5.31 14.92 -7.12
N ILE A 214 5.51 16.21 -6.90
CA ILE A 214 6.81 16.79 -6.49
C ILE A 214 7.18 16.32 -5.08
N VAL A 215 6.33 16.62 -4.09
CA VAL A 215 6.58 16.29 -2.67
C VAL A 215 6.87 14.81 -2.49
N SER A 216 6.07 13.95 -3.13
CA SER A 216 6.28 12.51 -3.06
C SER A 216 7.55 12.03 -3.75
N SER A 217 7.98 12.68 -4.83
CA SER A 217 9.25 12.33 -5.48
C SER A 217 10.43 12.59 -4.56
N ASP A 218 10.38 13.68 -3.79
CA ASP A 218 11.43 14.04 -2.84
C ASP A 218 11.44 13.17 -1.58
N ILE A 219 10.27 12.80 -1.07
CA ILE A 219 10.15 11.80 0.00
C ILE A 219 10.78 10.49 -0.47
N HIS A 220 10.41 10.00 -1.66
CA HIS A 220 10.94 8.76 -2.21
C HIS A 220 12.44 8.81 -2.49
N LEU A 221 12.97 9.95 -2.96
CA LEU A 221 14.41 10.14 -3.13
C LEU A 221 15.14 10.10 -1.78
N SER A 222 14.61 10.79 -0.76
CA SER A 222 15.18 10.79 0.59
C SER A 222 15.16 9.40 1.21
N GLN A 223 14.03 8.70 1.10
CA GLN A 223 13.87 7.32 1.55
C GLN A 223 14.84 6.39 0.82
N ARG A 224 15.01 6.56 -0.50
CA ARG A 224 15.98 5.77 -1.27
C ARG A 224 17.42 6.03 -0.83
N THR A 225 17.79 7.28 -0.51
CA THR A 225 19.10 7.58 0.08
C THR A 225 19.29 6.89 1.43
N ALA A 226 18.27 6.88 2.28
CA ALA A 226 18.30 6.16 3.56
C ALA A 226 18.44 4.64 3.36
N LEU A 227 17.69 4.05 2.43
CA LEU A 227 17.80 2.62 2.09
C LEU A 227 19.18 2.26 1.56
N LYS A 228 19.78 3.13 0.75
CA LYS A 228 21.16 2.95 0.29
C LYS A 228 22.14 2.91 1.47
N HIS A 229 22.03 3.87 2.39
CA HIS A 229 22.85 3.89 3.61
C HIS A 229 22.61 2.63 4.47
N ALA A 230 21.37 2.17 4.59
CA ALA A 230 21.02 0.94 5.31
C ALA A 230 21.65 -0.32 4.68
N ILE A 231 21.78 -0.37 3.34
CA ILE A 231 22.52 -1.42 2.65
C ILE A 231 24.03 -1.31 2.93
N GLU A 232 24.60 -0.10 2.81
CA GLU A 232 26.03 0.15 3.03
C GLU A 232 26.46 -0.17 4.48
N SER A 233 25.59 0.11 5.45
CA SER A 233 25.76 -0.20 6.87
C SER A 233 25.36 -1.63 7.26
N ARG A 234 24.87 -2.44 6.30
CA ARG A 234 24.41 -3.84 6.49
C ARG A 234 23.19 -4.01 7.39
N GLU A 235 22.40 -2.97 7.60
CA GLU A 235 21.08 -3.05 8.23
C GLU A 235 20.08 -3.78 7.32
N ILE A 236 20.20 -3.59 6.00
CA ILE A 236 19.48 -4.36 4.99
C ILE A 236 20.42 -5.39 4.38
N GLN A 237 20.04 -6.67 4.48
CA GLN A 237 20.81 -7.76 3.89
C GLN A 237 20.48 -7.92 2.41
N LEU A 238 21.51 -8.21 1.62
CA LEU A 238 21.41 -8.52 0.20
C LEU A 238 21.86 -9.97 -0.03
N THR A 239 21.08 -10.72 -0.81
CA THR A 239 21.41 -12.11 -1.18
C THR A 239 21.52 -12.25 -2.70
N PRO A 240 22.40 -13.10 -3.26
CA PRO A 240 22.48 -13.30 -4.70
C PRO A 240 21.11 -13.68 -5.29
N LYS A 241 20.75 -13.10 -6.44
CA LYS A 241 19.51 -13.43 -7.14
C LYS A 241 19.44 -14.90 -7.52
N PHE A 242 18.22 -15.43 -7.48
CA PHE A 242 17.92 -16.66 -8.18
C PHE A 242 17.86 -16.38 -9.69
N VAL A 243 18.39 -17.33 -10.44
CA VAL A 243 18.31 -17.47 -11.89
C VAL A 243 17.82 -18.89 -12.18
N LEU A 244 17.46 -19.18 -13.43
CA LEU A 244 16.92 -20.49 -13.79
C LEU A 244 17.84 -21.66 -13.36
N ASN A 245 19.16 -21.46 -13.45
CA ASN A 245 20.15 -22.50 -13.14
C ASN A 245 20.31 -22.81 -11.64
N ASN A 246 19.95 -21.89 -10.75
CA ASN A 246 20.01 -22.09 -9.29
C ASN A 246 18.63 -21.94 -8.65
N TRP A 247 17.57 -22.18 -9.42
CA TRP A 247 16.20 -22.02 -8.95
C TRP A 247 15.94 -22.96 -7.77
N PRO A 248 15.44 -22.44 -6.63
CA PRO A 248 15.48 -23.17 -5.38
C PRO A 248 14.45 -24.30 -5.35
N ARG A 249 14.81 -25.39 -4.68
CA ARG A 249 13.98 -26.60 -4.53
C ARG A 249 14.03 -27.08 -3.09
N ASP A 250 12.87 -27.36 -2.52
CA ASP A 250 12.73 -27.88 -1.18
C ASP A 250 12.48 -29.39 -1.24
N VAL A 251 13.53 -30.17 -0.99
CA VAL A 251 13.52 -31.63 -1.10
C VAL A 251 12.51 -32.27 -0.14
N LEU A 252 12.43 -31.75 1.08
CA LEU A 252 11.48 -32.22 2.10
C LEU A 252 10.04 -31.97 1.62
N MET A 253 9.77 -30.75 1.19
CA MET A 253 8.41 -30.35 0.82
C MET A 253 7.94 -30.95 -0.52
N ILE A 254 8.84 -31.24 -1.46
CA ILE A 254 8.52 -31.98 -2.69
C ILE A 254 7.92 -33.34 -2.33
N ARG A 255 8.53 -34.05 -1.38
CA ARG A 255 8.07 -35.36 -0.95
C ARG A 255 6.73 -35.29 -0.20
N LEU A 256 6.59 -34.34 0.72
CA LEU A 256 5.33 -34.11 1.43
C LEU A 256 4.19 -33.72 0.47
N ARG A 257 4.45 -32.88 -0.53
CA ARG A 257 3.46 -32.48 -1.53
C ARG A 257 2.92 -33.67 -2.32
N GLN A 258 3.77 -34.63 -2.69
CA GLN A 258 3.31 -35.84 -3.39
C GLN A 258 2.40 -36.67 -2.48
N ALA A 259 2.85 -36.97 -1.27
CA ALA A 259 2.08 -37.77 -0.32
C ALA A 259 0.72 -37.13 0.02
N VAL A 260 0.69 -35.82 0.27
CA VAL A 260 -0.56 -35.09 0.53
C VAL A 260 -1.48 -35.13 -0.68
N ALA A 261 -0.97 -34.88 -1.89
CA ALA A 261 -1.78 -34.91 -3.11
C ALA A 261 -2.51 -36.26 -3.29
N ASP A 262 -1.78 -37.37 -3.08
CA ASP A 262 -2.36 -38.72 -3.20
C ASP A 262 -3.48 -38.94 -2.17
N ARG A 263 -3.27 -38.50 -0.92
CA ARG A 263 -4.26 -38.65 0.18
C ARG A 263 -5.47 -37.73 0.00
N THR A 264 -5.28 -36.48 -0.40
CA THR A 264 -6.41 -35.56 -0.65
C THR A 264 -7.24 -36.01 -1.83
N ASN A 265 -6.61 -36.51 -2.90
CA ASN A 265 -7.33 -37.06 -4.06
C ASN A 265 -8.13 -38.32 -3.70
N ALA A 266 -7.54 -39.22 -2.90
CA ALA A 266 -8.25 -40.39 -2.41
C ALA A 266 -9.44 -40.01 -1.51
N PHE A 267 -9.26 -39.07 -0.59
CA PHE A 267 -10.31 -38.57 0.30
C PHE A 267 -11.49 -38.00 -0.50
N MET A 268 -11.24 -37.08 -1.44
CA MET A 268 -12.31 -36.47 -2.24
C MET A 268 -13.11 -37.51 -3.03
N ARG A 269 -12.44 -38.50 -3.63
CA ARG A 269 -13.11 -39.59 -4.35
C ARG A 269 -13.93 -40.49 -3.43
N ASN A 270 -13.35 -40.95 -2.32
CA ASN A 270 -13.98 -41.93 -1.45
C ASN A 270 -15.15 -41.36 -0.65
N GLU A 271 -15.06 -40.09 -0.26
CA GLU A 271 -16.08 -39.40 0.56
C GLU A 271 -17.03 -38.57 -0.30
N ASN A 272 -16.86 -38.57 -1.63
CA ASN A 272 -17.57 -37.70 -2.57
C ASN A 272 -17.59 -36.22 -2.12
N PHE A 273 -16.45 -35.75 -1.61
CA PHE A 273 -16.34 -34.42 -1.02
C PHE A 273 -16.09 -33.37 -2.10
N LEU A 274 -17.09 -32.50 -2.33
CA LEU A 274 -17.01 -31.43 -3.32
C LEU A 274 -16.20 -30.24 -2.78
N CYS A 275 -14.96 -30.13 -3.22
CA CYS A 275 -14.12 -28.95 -2.97
C CYS A 275 -13.12 -28.73 -4.11
N ASP A 276 -12.41 -27.60 -4.06
CA ASP A 276 -11.25 -27.40 -4.92
C ASP A 276 -10.08 -28.31 -4.48
N PRO A 277 -9.50 -29.14 -5.38
CA PRO A 277 -8.39 -30.02 -5.04
C PRO A 277 -7.12 -29.30 -4.57
N GLN A 278 -6.84 -28.12 -5.12
CA GLN A 278 -5.65 -27.34 -4.73
C GLN A 278 -5.84 -26.75 -3.34
N ASP A 279 -7.05 -26.31 -3.01
CA ASP A 279 -7.37 -25.81 -1.68
C ASP A 279 -7.13 -26.87 -0.60
N LEU A 280 -7.78 -28.04 -0.70
CA LEU A 280 -7.61 -29.10 0.28
C LEU A 280 -6.15 -29.54 0.39
N LYS A 281 -5.43 -29.65 -0.73
CA LYS A 281 -4.01 -30.01 -0.76
C LYS A 281 -3.14 -28.96 -0.05
N TYR A 282 -3.27 -27.68 -0.39
CA TYR A 282 -2.43 -26.63 0.19
C TYR A 282 -2.76 -26.36 1.65
N GLN A 283 -4.04 -26.38 2.05
CA GLN A 283 -4.42 -26.27 3.46
C GLN A 283 -3.81 -27.41 4.29
N THR A 284 -3.89 -28.65 3.79
CA THR A 284 -3.28 -29.81 4.43
C THR A 284 -1.76 -29.66 4.54
N LEU A 285 -1.09 -29.21 3.48
CA LEU A 285 0.36 -28.97 3.48
C LEU A 285 0.78 -27.87 4.46
N PHE A 286 0.07 -26.75 4.48
CA PHE A 286 0.33 -25.65 5.41
C PHE A 286 0.13 -26.11 6.84
N ARG A 287 -0.93 -26.88 7.10
CA ARG A 287 -1.25 -27.39 8.43
C ARG A 287 -0.21 -28.39 8.93
N LEU A 288 0.31 -29.25 8.05
CA LEU A 288 1.42 -30.15 8.37
C LEU A 288 2.66 -29.39 8.84
N THR A 289 2.91 -28.18 8.35
CA THR A 289 4.10 -27.42 8.76
C THR A 289 4.10 -27.07 10.25
N THR A 290 2.96 -27.07 10.93
CA THR A 290 2.89 -26.73 12.35
C THR A 290 3.19 -27.92 13.28
N PHE A 291 3.55 -29.07 12.72
CA PHE A 291 4.00 -30.25 13.46
C PHE A 291 5.52 -30.37 13.37
N SER A 292 6.14 -31.03 14.35
CA SER A 292 7.57 -31.35 14.29
C SER A 292 7.87 -32.37 13.18
N ILE A 293 9.12 -32.41 12.72
CA ILE A 293 9.59 -33.42 11.77
C ILE A 293 9.42 -34.82 12.34
N GLU A 294 9.65 -34.99 13.65
CA GLU A 294 9.36 -36.23 14.39
C GLU A 294 7.92 -36.71 14.20
N SER A 295 6.94 -35.82 14.21
CA SER A 295 5.53 -36.20 14.08
C SER A 295 5.16 -36.57 12.64
N ILE A 296 5.73 -35.85 11.66
CA ILE A 296 5.41 -36.00 10.24
C ILE A 296 6.02 -37.28 9.64
N PHE A 297 7.16 -37.73 10.16
CA PHE A 297 7.86 -38.91 9.66
C PHE A 297 7.96 -40.00 10.72
N LYS A 298 7.70 -41.26 10.35
CA LYS A 298 7.95 -42.42 11.20
C LYS A 298 9.44 -42.48 11.52
N ASN A 299 9.79 -42.57 12.81
CA ASN A 299 11.17 -42.43 13.30
C ASN A 299 11.83 -41.09 12.92
N GLY A 300 11.04 -40.02 12.83
CA GLY A 300 11.47 -38.70 12.35
C GLY A 300 12.50 -37.98 13.24
N ILE A 301 12.74 -38.43 14.48
CA ILE A 301 13.76 -37.86 15.38
C ILE A 301 15.14 -37.80 14.70
N THR A 302 15.53 -38.86 13.98
CA THR A 302 16.82 -38.91 13.28
C THR A 302 16.88 -37.90 12.14
N LEU A 303 15.79 -37.75 11.38
CA LEU A 303 15.70 -36.74 10.32
C LEU A 303 15.75 -35.33 10.91
N GLU A 304 15.03 -35.08 12.01
CA GLU A 304 15.04 -33.80 12.70
C GLU A 304 16.43 -33.44 13.20
N THR A 305 17.12 -34.41 13.81
CA THR A 305 18.51 -34.26 14.29
C THR A 305 19.44 -33.91 13.13
N TYR A 306 19.33 -34.62 11.99
CA TYR A 306 20.09 -34.32 10.79
C TYR A 306 19.85 -32.87 10.30
N LEU A 307 18.59 -32.44 10.19
CA LEU A 307 18.24 -31.09 9.76
C LEU A 307 18.77 -30.01 10.72
N ARG A 308 18.75 -30.26 12.03
CA ARG A 308 19.33 -29.37 13.05
C ARG A 308 20.85 -29.28 12.95
N LEU A 309 21.53 -30.42 12.80
CA LEU A 309 22.99 -30.46 12.63
C LEU A 309 23.44 -29.78 11.35
N ASN A 310 22.64 -29.86 10.28
CA ASN A 310 22.90 -29.16 9.03
C ASN A 310 22.52 -27.66 9.09
N GLY A 311 21.97 -27.17 10.20
CA GLY A 311 21.62 -25.77 10.38
C GLY A 311 20.37 -25.29 9.61
N ASN A 312 19.52 -26.21 9.14
CA ASN A 312 18.36 -25.88 8.31
C ASN A 312 17.34 -24.98 9.01
N TYR A 313 17.27 -25.03 10.34
CA TYR A 313 16.38 -24.20 11.15
C TYR A 313 16.90 -22.77 11.37
N GLN A 314 18.20 -22.57 11.20
CA GLN A 314 18.89 -21.29 11.46
C GLN A 314 19.15 -20.52 10.17
N ASN A 315 19.38 -21.23 9.06
CA ASN A 315 19.66 -20.64 7.76
C ASN A 315 18.95 -21.40 6.64
N TRP A 316 17.98 -20.75 5.99
CA TRP A 316 17.21 -21.34 4.91
C TRP A 316 18.09 -21.81 3.73
N ARG A 317 19.29 -21.24 3.56
CA ARG A 317 20.23 -21.64 2.51
C ARG A 317 20.68 -23.09 2.68
N ASN A 318 20.74 -23.58 3.92
CA ASN A 318 21.13 -24.97 4.20
C ASN A 318 20.05 -25.97 3.77
N ILE A 319 18.79 -25.52 3.63
CA ILE A 319 17.71 -26.32 3.04
C ILE A 319 18.06 -26.74 1.62
N LEU A 320 18.68 -25.85 0.83
CA LEU A 320 19.10 -26.13 -0.55
C LEU A 320 20.17 -27.22 -0.66
N SER A 321 20.91 -27.48 0.43
CA SER A 321 21.96 -28.50 0.51
C SER A 321 21.48 -29.82 1.14
N THR A 322 20.18 -29.94 1.44
CA THR A 322 19.59 -31.16 2.01
C THR A 322 19.69 -32.31 1.02
N ASP A 323 20.31 -33.42 1.43
CA ASP A 323 20.48 -34.60 0.57
C ASP A 323 19.13 -35.35 0.38
N PRO A 324 18.63 -35.47 -0.87
CA PRO A 324 17.41 -36.23 -1.16
C PRO A 324 17.47 -37.69 -0.73
N SER A 325 18.63 -38.33 -0.78
CA SER A 325 18.82 -39.72 -0.40
C SER A 325 18.63 -39.94 1.10
N ILE A 326 18.90 -38.92 1.92
CA ILE A 326 18.68 -38.98 3.38
C ILE A 326 17.18 -38.83 3.66
N VAL A 327 16.54 -37.80 3.09
CA VAL A 327 15.11 -37.56 3.28
C VAL A 327 14.30 -38.79 2.84
N ALA A 328 14.66 -39.43 1.73
CA ALA A 328 13.94 -40.59 1.18
C ALA A 328 13.89 -41.83 2.12
N LYS A 329 14.77 -41.93 3.13
CA LYS A 329 14.84 -43.08 4.05
C LYS A 329 13.72 -43.14 5.10
N PHE A 330 13.00 -42.04 5.29
CA PHE A 330 12.04 -41.90 6.40
C PHE A 330 10.61 -42.06 5.90
N ASP A 331 9.82 -42.98 6.42
CA ASP A 331 8.42 -43.08 5.99
C ASP A 331 7.58 -41.93 6.52
N ILE A 332 6.60 -41.49 5.74
CA ILE A 332 5.66 -40.45 6.15
C ILE A 332 4.62 -41.07 7.10
N ASN A 333 4.21 -40.31 8.11
CA ASN A 333 3.13 -40.68 9.01
C ASN A 333 1.77 -40.49 8.32
N ASP A 334 1.30 -41.54 7.64
CA ASP A 334 0.04 -41.53 6.90
C ASP A 334 -1.18 -41.21 7.78
N GLU A 335 -1.24 -41.75 9.00
CA GLU A 335 -2.34 -41.52 9.94
C GLU A 335 -2.47 -40.03 10.29
N LEU A 336 -1.33 -39.35 10.48
CA LEU A 336 -1.31 -37.91 10.71
C LEU A 336 -1.85 -37.15 9.49
N ILE A 337 -1.39 -37.47 8.28
CA ILE A 337 -1.88 -36.81 7.05
C ILE A 337 -3.38 -37.00 6.91
N GLU A 338 -3.89 -38.22 7.05
CA GLU A 338 -5.32 -38.51 6.94
C GLU A 338 -6.14 -37.73 7.98
N SER A 339 -5.65 -37.63 9.22
CA SER A 339 -6.31 -36.85 10.27
C SER A 339 -6.39 -35.36 9.91
N ILE A 340 -5.33 -34.80 9.31
CA ILE A 340 -5.27 -33.41 8.88
C ILE A 340 -6.14 -33.18 7.65
N VAL A 341 -6.17 -34.09 6.68
CA VAL A 341 -7.07 -34.01 5.53
C VAL A 341 -8.52 -33.91 6.00
N ARG A 342 -8.93 -34.73 6.98
CA ARG A 342 -10.28 -34.66 7.56
C ARG A 342 -10.53 -33.36 8.34
N GLU A 343 -9.53 -32.87 9.09
CA GLU A 343 -9.61 -31.57 9.77
C GLU A 343 -9.83 -30.42 8.76
N GLN A 344 -9.01 -30.35 7.72
CA GLN A 344 -9.06 -29.28 6.72
C GLN A 344 -10.29 -29.40 5.81
N ALA A 345 -10.74 -30.61 5.48
CA ALA A 345 -12.03 -30.82 4.81
C ALA A 345 -13.21 -30.30 5.67
N THR A 346 -13.14 -30.43 7.00
CA THR A 346 -14.16 -29.88 7.91
C THR A 346 -14.20 -28.35 7.82
N VAL A 347 -13.03 -27.69 7.82
CA VAL A 347 -12.90 -26.23 7.69
C VAL A 347 -13.41 -25.75 6.33
N ILE A 348 -12.98 -26.41 5.25
CA ILE A 348 -13.37 -26.08 3.88
C ILE A 348 -14.88 -26.28 3.69
N GLY A 349 -15.44 -27.40 4.14
CA GLY A 349 -16.86 -27.68 4.03
C GLY A 349 -17.72 -26.67 4.79
N ASP A 350 -17.26 -26.20 5.95
CA ASP A 350 -17.93 -25.11 6.67
C ASP A 350 -17.98 -23.80 5.90
N ARG A 351 -16.86 -23.42 5.29
CA ARG A 351 -16.76 -22.23 4.47
C ARG A 351 -17.63 -22.33 3.22
N LEU A 352 -17.55 -23.45 2.49
CA LEU A 352 -18.30 -23.66 1.25
C LEU A 352 -19.82 -23.67 1.47
N ARG A 353 -20.31 -24.19 2.60
CA ARG A 353 -21.74 -24.09 2.96
C ARG A 353 -22.26 -22.65 3.10
N GLN A 354 -21.37 -21.71 3.36
CA GLN A 354 -21.69 -20.28 3.52
C GLN A 354 -21.48 -19.48 2.23
N SER A 355 -20.90 -20.11 1.20
CA SER A 355 -20.64 -19.47 -0.09
C SER A 355 -21.95 -19.25 -0.84
N SER A 356 -22.10 -18.09 -1.47
CA SER A 356 -23.18 -17.82 -2.43
C SER A 356 -22.77 -18.07 -3.89
N LEU A 357 -21.58 -18.64 -4.12
CA LEU A 357 -21.13 -19.02 -5.47
C LEU A 357 -21.87 -20.28 -5.97
N PRO A 358 -22.06 -20.44 -7.29
CA PRO A 358 -22.64 -21.65 -7.87
C PRO A 358 -21.61 -22.80 -7.84
N LEU A 359 -21.35 -23.37 -6.66
CA LEU A 359 -20.24 -24.31 -6.42
C LEU A 359 -20.26 -25.53 -7.33
N ASP A 360 -21.43 -26.12 -7.61
CA ASP A 360 -21.54 -27.27 -8.51
C ASP A 360 -21.06 -26.92 -9.93
N GLN A 361 -21.46 -25.74 -10.42
CA GLN A 361 -21.04 -25.27 -11.73
C GLN A 361 -19.55 -24.95 -11.80
N ILE A 362 -18.89 -24.68 -10.67
CA ILE A 362 -17.48 -24.26 -10.60
C ILE A 362 -16.56 -25.46 -10.32
N LEU A 363 -16.93 -26.31 -9.37
CA LEU A 363 -16.06 -27.35 -8.83
C LEU A 363 -16.22 -28.70 -9.52
N ILE A 364 -17.37 -28.97 -10.15
CA ILE A 364 -17.56 -30.18 -10.94
C ILE A 364 -16.94 -29.94 -12.33
N PRO A 365 -15.90 -30.69 -12.73
CA PRO A 365 -15.30 -30.52 -14.05
C PRO A 365 -16.26 -30.90 -15.17
N SER A 366 -16.36 -30.07 -16.20
CA SER A 366 -17.17 -30.27 -17.40
C SER A 366 -16.47 -29.70 -18.64
N GLY A 367 -16.82 -30.18 -19.83
CA GLY A 367 -16.23 -29.70 -21.09
C GLY A 367 -14.70 -29.80 -21.09
N ILE A 368 -14.02 -28.69 -21.45
CA ILE A 368 -12.54 -28.62 -21.48
C ILE A 368 -11.85 -28.88 -20.14
N PHE A 369 -12.59 -28.84 -19.02
CA PHE A 369 -12.06 -29.07 -17.68
C PHE A 369 -12.11 -30.54 -17.27
N ALA A 370 -12.96 -31.36 -17.92
CA ALA A 370 -13.09 -32.78 -17.62
C ALA A 370 -12.01 -33.64 -18.32
N GLU A 371 -11.38 -33.10 -19.36
CA GLU A 371 -10.41 -33.80 -20.19
C GLU A 371 -9.00 -33.24 -20.00
N SER A 372 -7.99 -34.10 -20.06
CA SER A 372 -6.59 -33.68 -20.07
C SER A 372 -6.14 -33.26 -21.47
N GLY A 373 -5.03 -32.52 -21.57
CA GLY A 373 -4.38 -32.18 -22.84
C GLY A 373 -4.86 -30.89 -23.49
N TRP A 374 -5.73 -30.11 -22.81
CA TRP A 374 -6.09 -28.78 -23.27
C TRP A 374 -5.00 -27.75 -22.94
N VAL A 375 -4.72 -26.86 -23.90
CA VAL A 375 -3.83 -25.70 -23.75
C VAL A 375 -4.47 -24.45 -24.32
N ILE A 376 -4.16 -23.30 -23.71
CA ILE A 376 -4.60 -22.00 -24.19
C ILE A 376 -3.62 -21.50 -25.25
N GLN A 377 -4.13 -21.20 -26.44
CA GLN A 377 -3.38 -20.61 -27.54
C GLN A 377 -3.89 -19.19 -27.82
N LYS A 378 -2.96 -18.28 -28.13
CA LYS A 378 -3.25 -16.89 -28.51
C LYS A 378 -2.79 -16.68 -29.95
N ARG A 379 -3.69 -16.37 -30.87
CA ARG A 379 -3.36 -16.15 -32.30
C ARG A 379 -4.22 -15.03 -32.87
N ASN A 380 -3.60 -14.07 -33.57
CA ASN A 380 -4.30 -12.96 -34.23
C ASN A 380 -5.23 -12.13 -33.31
N GLY A 381 -4.93 -12.07 -32.01
CA GLY A 381 -5.77 -11.37 -31.02
C GLY A 381 -6.89 -12.23 -30.42
N GLU A 382 -7.12 -13.43 -30.95
CA GLU A 382 -8.04 -14.42 -30.41
C GLU A 382 -7.35 -15.29 -29.34
N VAL A 383 -8.13 -15.77 -28.39
CA VAL A 383 -7.71 -16.67 -27.32
C VAL A 383 -8.59 -17.91 -27.40
N ASN A 384 -7.99 -19.07 -27.61
CA ASN A 384 -8.73 -20.32 -27.78
C ASN A 384 -8.11 -21.42 -26.90
N ALA A 385 -8.92 -22.37 -26.44
CA ALA A 385 -8.45 -23.65 -25.93
C ALA A 385 -8.33 -24.64 -27.10
N ILE A 386 -7.20 -25.35 -27.17
CA ILE A 386 -6.93 -26.40 -28.18
C ILE A 386 -6.40 -27.66 -27.49
N GLN A 387 -6.63 -28.83 -28.09
CA GLN A 387 -6.12 -30.10 -27.58
C GLN A 387 -4.71 -30.39 -28.16
N GLU A 388 -3.72 -30.64 -27.31
CA GLU A 388 -2.31 -30.83 -27.69
C GLU A 388 -2.09 -32.00 -28.64
N GLU A 389 -2.82 -33.10 -28.46
CA GLU A 389 -2.59 -34.37 -29.18
C GLU A 389 -3.50 -34.54 -30.41
N GLY A 390 -4.42 -33.60 -30.68
CA GLY A 390 -5.58 -33.85 -31.55
C GLY A 390 -5.63 -33.12 -32.90
N VAL A 391 -5.21 -31.85 -33.01
CA VAL A 391 -5.66 -31.03 -34.17
C VAL A 391 -4.63 -29.99 -34.61
N THR A 392 -4.12 -30.12 -35.84
CA THR A 392 -3.33 -29.11 -36.58
C THR A 392 -4.21 -27.99 -37.19
N SER A 393 -5.52 -28.06 -36.97
CA SER A 393 -6.57 -27.22 -37.54
C SER A 393 -7.33 -26.49 -36.42
N LEU A 394 -7.61 -25.20 -36.62
CA LEU A 394 -8.38 -24.36 -35.69
C LEU A 394 -9.87 -24.74 -35.61
N SER A 395 -10.35 -25.69 -36.43
CA SER A 395 -11.76 -26.09 -36.51
C SER A 395 -12.34 -26.59 -35.19
N ASP A 396 -11.48 -27.16 -34.33
CA ASP A 396 -11.91 -27.80 -33.07
C ASP A 396 -11.48 -26.98 -31.84
N SER A 397 -11.12 -25.71 -32.07
CA SER A 397 -10.74 -24.80 -30.99
C SER A 397 -11.97 -24.24 -30.28
N ILE A 398 -11.89 -24.12 -28.96
CA ILE A 398 -12.96 -23.56 -28.14
C ILE A 398 -12.61 -22.11 -27.81
N PRO A 399 -13.43 -21.14 -28.24
CA PRO A 399 -13.15 -19.74 -28.01
C PRO A 399 -13.20 -19.40 -26.52
N LEU A 400 -12.23 -18.60 -26.09
CA LEU A 400 -12.12 -18.09 -24.73
C LEU A 400 -12.22 -16.57 -24.73
N ARG A 401 -12.85 -16.04 -23.70
CA ARG A 401 -12.95 -14.59 -23.45
C ARG A 401 -12.07 -14.20 -22.28
N PHE A 402 -11.30 -13.12 -22.43
CA PHE A 402 -10.54 -12.49 -21.36
C PHE A 402 -11.01 -11.07 -21.18
N GLU A 403 -11.41 -10.70 -19.95
CA GLU A 403 -11.88 -9.35 -19.67
C GLU A 403 -11.65 -8.92 -18.22
N LYS A 404 -11.80 -7.61 -17.98
CA LYS A 404 -11.83 -7.04 -16.64
C LYS A 404 -13.17 -7.39 -15.99
N ILE A 405 -13.15 -7.82 -14.73
CA ILE A 405 -14.36 -8.20 -13.98
C ILE A 405 -14.54 -7.31 -12.74
N ASP A 406 -15.71 -7.42 -12.10
CA ASP A 406 -15.99 -6.77 -10.82
C ASP A 406 -15.03 -7.29 -9.72
N PRO A 407 -14.28 -6.40 -9.04
CA PRO A 407 -13.45 -6.78 -7.91
C PRO A 407 -14.20 -7.47 -6.75
N LEU A 408 -15.51 -7.23 -6.60
CA LEU A 408 -16.35 -7.93 -5.61
C LEU A 408 -16.49 -9.41 -5.95
N LEU A 409 -16.78 -9.75 -7.21
CA LEU A 409 -16.83 -11.13 -7.68
C LEU A 409 -15.49 -11.83 -7.48
N ALA A 410 -14.39 -11.16 -7.85
CA ALA A 410 -13.05 -11.69 -7.63
C ALA A 410 -12.74 -11.90 -6.15
N SER A 411 -13.17 -10.97 -5.29
CA SER A 411 -12.99 -11.11 -3.84
C SER A 411 -13.78 -12.28 -3.28
N GLN A 412 -15.01 -12.48 -3.73
CA GLN A 412 -15.83 -13.62 -3.32
C GLN A 412 -15.18 -14.96 -3.73
N ILE A 413 -14.74 -15.09 -4.99
CA ILE A 413 -14.02 -16.27 -5.48
C ILE A 413 -12.75 -16.53 -4.67
N HIS A 414 -11.94 -15.50 -4.43
CA HIS A 414 -10.71 -15.65 -3.65
C HIS A 414 -10.95 -15.92 -2.16
N ASN A 415 -12.07 -15.47 -1.60
CA ASN A 415 -12.45 -15.79 -0.23
C ASN A 415 -12.86 -17.26 -0.11
N ASP A 416 -13.69 -17.74 -1.02
CA ASP A 416 -14.36 -19.03 -0.86
C ASP A 416 -13.54 -20.20 -1.42
N LEU A 417 -12.79 -19.97 -2.52
CA LEU A 417 -12.17 -21.02 -3.33
C LEU A 417 -10.63 -20.99 -3.38
N HIS A 418 -9.99 -19.83 -3.21
CA HIS A 418 -8.52 -19.76 -3.22
C HIS A 418 -7.95 -20.18 -1.86
N TYR A 419 -6.97 -21.07 -1.84
CA TYR A 419 -6.30 -21.66 -0.66
C TYR A 419 -5.68 -20.71 0.39
N ILE A 420 -5.79 -19.38 0.23
CA ILE A 420 -5.32 -18.39 1.21
C ILE A 420 -6.52 -17.75 1.94
N HIS A 421 -7.71 -17.75 1.34
CA HIS A 421 -8.96 -17.20 1.90
C HIS A 421 -8.76 -15.82 2.53
N THR A 422 -8.07 -14.95 1.79
CA THR A 422 -7.88 -13.54 2.14
C THR A 422 -7.90 -12.79 0.82
N PRO A 423 -9.08 -12.33 0.38
CA PRO A 423 -9.22 -11.63 -0.89
C PRO A 423 -8.49 -10.29 -0.88
N ARG A 424 -7.99 -9.91 -2.05
CA ARG A 424 -7.27 -8.66 -2.30
C ARG A 424 -7.48 -8.27 -3.77
N ALA A 425 -8.41 -7.36 -4.06
CA ALA A 425 -8.75 -7.03 -5.44
C ALA A 425 -9.15 -5.55 -5.59
N ASP A 426 -8.26 -4.74 -6.16
CA ASP A 426 -8.57 -3.41 -6.67
C ASP A 426 -8.87 -3.47 -8.17
N ILE A 427 -8.14 -4.33 -8.90
CA ILE A 427 -8.35 -4.62 -10.32
C ILE A 427 -8.40 -6.14 -10.45
N ALA A 428 -9.39 -6.66 -11.16
CA ALA A 428 -9.52 -8.09 -11.40
C ALA A 428 -9.81 -8.41 -12.87
N PHE A 429 -9.37 -9.59 -13.29
CA PHE A 429 -9.60 -10.14 -14.63
C PHE A 429 -10.16 -11.55 -14.52
N GLY A 430 -11.05 -11.87 -15.44
CA GLY A 430 -11.65 -13.19 -15.59
C GLY A 430 -11.35 -13.76 -16.96
N MET A 431 -11.22 -15.09 -17.01
CA MET A 431 -11.19 -15.84 -18.26
C MET A 431 -12.37 -16.81 -18.31
N TYR A 432 -13.05 -16.82 -19.44
CA TYR A 432 -14.33 -17.48 -19.67
C TYR A 432 -14.19 -18.43 -20.85
N VAL A 433 -14.94 -19.53 -20.84
CA VAL A 433 -15.31 -20.23 -22.07
C VAL A 433 -16.41 -19.38 -22.72
N ASP A 434 -16.38 -19.20 -24.04
CA ASP A 434 -17.40 -18.40 -24.69
C ASP A 434 -18.80 -18.98 -24.47
N GLY A 435 -19.75 -18.11 -24.09
CA GLY A 435 -21.10 -18.51 -23.68
C GLY A 435 -21.28 -18.80 -22.18
N ASP A 436 -20.21 -18.96 -21.40
CA ASP A 436 -20.32 -19.15 -19.95
C ASP A 436 -20.48 -17.81 -19.21
N ASP A 437 -21.36 -17.78 -18.20
CA ASP A 437 -21.58 -16.61 -17.34
C ASP A 437 -20.49 -16.43 -16.26
N PHE A 438 -19.74 -17.49 -15.95
CA PHE A 438 -18.81 -17.52 -14.81
C PHE A 438 -17.36 -17.75 -15.25
N PRO A 439 -16.38 -16.96 -14.75
CA PRO A 439 -14.99 -17.13 -15.15
C PRO A 439 -14.41 -18.42 -14.58
N PHE A 440 -13.68 -19.17 -15.41
CA PHE A 440 -12.95 -20.35 -14.96
C PHE A 440 -11.58 -20.04 -14.37
N SER A 441 -11.07 -18.83 -14.59
CA SER A 441 -9.86 -18.34 -13.96
C SER A 441 -10.00 -16.87 -13.62
N VAL A 442 -9.56 -16.50 -12.41
CA VAL A 442 -9.67 -15.14 -11.89
C VAL A 442 -8.33 -14.69 -11.32
N LEU A 443 -7.87 -13.54 -11.78
CA LEU A 443 -6.62 -12.91 -11.38
C LEU A 443 -6.91 -11.55 -10.75
N ALA A 444 -6.34 -11.26 -9.59
CA ALA A 444 -6.49 -9.96 -8.94
C ALA A 444 -5.17 -9.25 -8.66
N PHE A 445 -5.26 -7.93 -8.71
CA PHE A 445 -4.21 -6.97 -8.40
C PHE A 445 -4.68 -6.01 -7.30
N GLU A 446 -3.77 -5.56 -6.46
CA GLU A 446 -4.03 -4.47 -5.50
C GLU A 446 -2.83 -3.52 -5.43
N LYS A 447 -3.01 -2.34 -4.84
CA LYS A 447 -1.89 -1.42 -4.58
C LYS A 447 -0.87 -2.00 -3.60
N ILE A 448 0.40 -1.74 -3.85
CA ILE A 448 1.48 -2.14 -2.94
C ILE A 448 1.35 -1.38 -1.62
N ASP A 449 0.99 -2.10 -0.56
CA ASP A 449 0.71 -1.58 0.78
C ASP A 449 1.79 -1.96 1.82
N ARG A 450 2.59 -2.99 1.53
CA ARG A 450 3.63 -3.48 2.45
C ARG A 450 4.91 -2.67 2.31
N GLU A 451 5.36 -2.06 3.39
CA GLU A 451 6.57 -1.21 3.44
C GLU A 451 7.80 -1.90 2.81
N TYR A 452 8.06 -3.16 3.16
CA TYR A 452 9.21 -3.88 2.60
C TYR A 452 9.15 -4.00 1.07
N LYS A 453 7.95 -4.16 0.48
CA LYS A 453 7.78 -4.15 -0.98
C LYS A 453 7.99 -2.77 -1.57
N GLN A 454 7.48 -1.72 -0.91
CA GLN A 454 7.67 -0.33 -1.32
C GLN A 454 9.17 0.04 -1.32
N ASN A 455 9.89 -0.32 -0.26
CA ASN A 455 11.33 -0.13 -0.16
C ASN A 455 12.08 -0.87 -1.28
N THR A 456 11.76 -2.13 -1.53
CA THR A 456 12.35 -2.89 -2.66
C THR A 456 12.08 -2.20 -4.00
N LEU A 457 10.85 -1.78 -4.28
CA LEU A 457 10.51 -1.10 -5.53
C LEU A 457 11.30 0.20 -5.72
N LEU A 458 11.49 1.00 -4.66
CA LEU A 458 12.31 2.21 -4.68
C LEU A 458 13.77 1.92 -5.02
N LEU A 459 14.34 0.83 -4.48
CA LEU A 459 15.70 0.39 -4.82
C LEU A 459 15.82 0.01 -6.30
N HIS A 460 14.78 -0.60 -6.86
CA HIS A 460 14.67 -0.91 -8.29
C HIS A 460 14.25 0.30 -9.16
N GLY A 461 14.09 1.49 -8.57
CA GLY A 461 13.80 2.72 -9.29
C GLY A 461 12.33 2.98 -9.62
N TYR A 462 11.42 2.15 -9.13
CA TYR A 462 9.98 2.32 -9.34
C TYR A 462 9.34 3.20 -8.26
N ASP A 463 8.29 3.95 -8.62
CA ASP A 463 7.44 4.66 -7.66
C ASP A 463 6.40 3.70 -7.09
N PRO A 464 6.44 3.31 -5.80
CA PRO A 464 5.59 2.24 -5.28
C PRO A 464 4.08 2.49 -5.43
N ARG A 465 3.68 3.77 -5.49
CA ARG A 465 2.26 4.17 -5.69
C ARG A 465 1.77 3.85 -7.09
N LYS A 466 2.69 3.73 -8.04
CA LYS A 466 2.47 3.34 -9.43
C LYS A 466 2.74 1.85 -9.66
N CYS A 467 2.84 1.06 -8.59
CA CYS A 467 3.02 -0.37 -8.66
C CYS A 467 1.82 -1.10 -8.03
N TYR A 468 1.61 -2.33 -8.49
CA TYR A 468 0.58 -3.22 -7.95
C TYR A 468 1.17 -4.56 -7.54
N ASP A 469 0.57 -5.19 -6.53
CA ASP A 469 0.80 -6.58 -6.16
C ASP A 469 -0.18 -7.44 -6.95
N LEU A 470 0.30 -8.47 -7.64
CA LEU A 470 -0.52 -9.57 -8.13
C LEU A 470 -0.77 -10.49 -6.94
N THR A 471 -2.00 -10.49 -6.46
CA THR A 471 -2.30 -10.93 -5.11
C THR A 471 -2.72 -12.38 -5.09
N ARG A 472 -3.55 -12.78 -6.05
CA ARG A 472 -4.27 -14.04 -6.11
C ARG A 472 -4.52 -14.40 -7.56
N LEU A 473 -4.36 -15.69 -7.85
CA LEU A 473 -4.85 -16.32 -9.07
C LEU A 473 -5.61 -17.57 -8.64
N TYR A 474 -6.89 -17.61 -8.94
CA TYR A 474 -7.70 -18.81 -8.85
C TYR A 474 -7.95 -19.38 -10.25
N SER A 475 -7.94 -20.70 -10.38
CA SER A 475 -8.38 -21.41 -11.57
C SER A 475 -9.20 -22.60 -11.12
N ARG A 476 -10.27 -22.90 -11.85
CA ARG A 476 -11.13 -24.05 -11.61
C ARG A 476 -10.35 -25.37 -11.70
N PRO A 477 -10.83 -26.45 -11.05
CA PRO A 477 -10.25 -27.77 -11.23
C PRO A 477 -10.25 -28.19 -12.71
N GLY A 478 -9.16 -28.80 -13.18
CA GLY A 478 -9.06 -29.32 -14.55
C GLY A 478 -8.73 -28.29 -15.64
N THR A 479 -8.48 -27.02 -15.30
CA THR A 479 -8.12 -26.01 -16.30
C THR A 479 -6.84 -26.34 -17.07
N PRO A 480 -6.71 -25.89 -18.33
CA PRO A 480 -5.50 -26.04 -19.15
C PRO A 480 -4.20 -25.72 -18.38
N GLY A 481 -3.15 -26.52 -18.59
CA GLY A 481 -1.91 -26.45 -17.79
C GLY A 481 -1.19 -25.09 -17.85
N ASN A 482 -1.39 -24.33 -18.94
CA ASN A 482 -0.82 -23.00 -19.15
C ASN A 482 -1.80 -21.85 -18.83
N THR A 483 -2.90 -22.12 -18.12
CA THR A 483 -3.90 -21.11 -17.74
C THR A 483 -3.27 -19.92 -17.02
N SER A 484 -2.42 -20.19 -16.02
CA SER A 484 -1.80 -19.14 -15.21
C SER A 484 -0.85 -18.23 -16.01
N SER A 485 0.04 -18.80 -16.83
CA SER A 485 0.97 -17.99 -17.64
C SER A 485 0.22 -17.20 -18.72
N SER A 486 -0.86 -17.75 -19.27
CA SER A 486 -1.76 -17.06 -20.19
C SER A 486 -2.45 -15.87 -19.52
N MET A 487 -3.04 -16.07 -18.33
CA MET A 487 -3.66 -15.01 -17.53
C MET A 487 -2.69 -13.87 -17.22
N PHE A 488 -1.48 -14.19 -16.75
CA PHE A 488 -0.46 -13.19 -16.46
C PHE A 488 -0.12 -12.36 -17.71
N SER A 489 0.18 -13.04 -18.82
CA SER A 489 0.55 -12.39 -20.08
C SER A 489 -0.54 -11.44 -20.59
N MET A 490 -1.81 -11.85 -20.56
CA MET A 490 -2.93 -11.03 -21.03
C MET A 490 -3.21 -9.85 -20.10
N ALA A 491 -3.20 -10.08 -18.78
CA ALA A 491 -3.40 -9.02 -17.81
C ALA A 491 -2.28 -7.96 -17.87
N PHE A 492 -1.01 -8.38 -18.00
CA PHE A 492 0.11 -7.44 -18.12
C PHE A 492 0.03 -6.62 -19.41
N ALA A 493 -0.35 -7.24 -20.54
CA ALA A 493 -0.58 -6.53 -21.78
C ALA A 493 -1.70 -5.49 -21.64
N TYR A 494 -2.83 -5.90 -21.04
CA TYR A 494 -3.96 -5.01 -20.78
C TYR A 494 -3.57 -3.84 -19.87
N LEU A 495 -2.90 -4.10 -18.74
CA LEU A 495 -2.46 -3.06 -17.80
C LEU A 495 -1.48 -2.09 -18.46
N LYS A 496 -0.50 -2.60 -19.23
CA LYS A 496 0.47 -1.77 -19.95
C LYS A 496 -0.20 -0.83 -20.95
N MET A 497 -1.23 -1.31 -21.67
CA MET A 497 -1.93 -0.53 -22.69
C MET A 497 -2.93 0.47 -22.10
N ASN A 498 -3.69 0.07 -21.08
CA ASN A 498 -4.82 0.86 -20.58
C ASN A 498 -4.48 1.73 -19.35
N TYR A 499 -3.36 1.43 -18.66
CA TYR A 499 -2.93 2.14 -17.46
C TYR A 499 -1.45 2.52 -17.59
N PRO A 500 -1.13 3.51 -18.44
CA PRO A 500 0.26 3.91 -18.73
C PRO A 500 0.98 4.51 -17.51
N ASP A 501 0.26 4.79 -16.43
CA ASP A 501 0.81 5.24 -15.15
C ASP A 501 1.35 4.09 -14.29
N ILE A 502 0.99 2.83 -14.56
CA ILE A 502 1.48 1.67 -13.82
C ILE A 502 2.87 1.30 -14.32
N GLN A 503 3.86 1.34 -13.44
CA GLN A 503 5.25 1.06 -13.80
C GLN A 503 5.63 -0.41 -13.69
N ALA A 504 5.21 -1.08 -12.62
CA ALA A 504 5.61 -2.46 -12.36
C ALA A 504 4.56 -3.22 -11.55
N ILE A 505 4.59 -4.54 -11.70
CA ILE A 505 3.82 -5.50 -10.90
C ILE A 505 4.78 -6.32 -10.05
N MET A 506 4.46 -6.52 -8.78
CA MET A 506 5.13 -7.53 -7.94
C MET A 506 4.25 -8.76 -7.79
N SER A 507 4.84 -9.93 -7.58
CA SER A 507 4.09 -11.12 -7.21
C SER A 507 4.94 -12.04 -6.34
N SER A 508 4.27 -12.84 -5.50
CA SER A 508 4.93 -13.76 -4.58
C SER A 508 4.90 -15.19 -5.10
N PHE A 509 6.01 -15.91 -4.90
CA PHE A 509 6.13 -17.34 -5.17
C PHE A 509 6.74 -18.05 -3.96
N MET A 510 6.20 -19.22 -3.62
CA MET A 510 6.66 -20.03 -2.48
C MET A 510 7.39 -21.28 -2.99
N PRO A 511 8.75 -21.28 -3.03
CA PRO A 511 9.54 -22.40 -3.56
C PRO A 511 9.40 -23.70 -2.78
N SER A 512 8.96 -23.64 -1.52
CA SER A 512 8.60 -24.86 -0.76
C SER A 512 7.39 -25.59 -1.36
N TYR A 513 6.51 -24.91 -2.09
CA TYR A 513 5.22 -25.49 -2.51
C TYR A 513 5.03 -25.60 -4.02
N ALA A 514 5.72 -24.78 -4.78
CA ALA A 514 5.56 -24.69 -6.22
C ALA A 514 6.94 -24.58 -6.92
N THR A 515 6.96 -24.68 -8.24
CA THR A 515 8.19 -24.59 -9.05
C THR A 515 8.42 -23.21 -9.67
N GLY A 516 7.39 -22.38 -9.77
CA GLY A 516 7.49 -21.01 -10.28
C GLY A 516 7.48 -20.91 -11.81
N VAL A 517 7.39 -22.04 -12.51
CA VAL A 517 7.40 -22.11 -13.98
C VAL A 517 6.29 -21.26 -14.60
N SER A 518 5.07 -21.32 -14.07
CA SER A 518 3.97 -20.50 -14.60
C SER A 518 4.21 -18.99 -14.45
N MET A 519 4.91 -18.58 -13.39
CA MET A 519 5.24 -17.17 -13.11
C MET A 519 6.29 -16.69 -14.12
N THR A 520 7.39 -17.43 -14.28
CA THR A 520 8.46 -17.09 -15.22
C THR A 520 7.96 -17.13 -16.67
N SER A 521 7.19 -18.15 -17.06
CA SER A 521 6.54 -18.21 -18.38
C SER A 521 5.52 -17.09 -18.61
N GLY A 522 4.93 -16.54 -17.55
CA GLY A 522 4.06 -15.36 -17.59
C GLY A 522 4.81 -14.02 -17.62
N GLY A 523 6.14 -14.04 -17.55
CA GLY A 523 7.00 -12.85 -17.58
C GLY A 523 7.36 -12.27 -16.20
N LEU A 524 7.06 -12.97 -15.10
CA LEU A 524 7.54 -12.66 -13.75
C LEU A 524 8.84 -13.42 -13.49
N ASP A 525 9.96 -12.92 -14.02
CA ASP A 525 11.25 -13.63 -14.06
C ASP A 525 12.41 -12.84 -13.41
N ASN A 526 12.12 -11.72 -12.76
CA ASN A 526 13.11 -10.91 -12.04
C ASN A 526 12.89 -10.99 -10.52
N PRO A 527 13.58 -11.91 -9.81
CA PRO A 527 13.60 -11.94 -8.35
C PRO A 527 14.18 -10.65 -7.78
N ALA A 528 13.42 -10.02 -6.89
CA ALA A 528 13.76 -8.73 -6.30
C ALA A 528 13.98 -8.79 -4.79
N LEU A 529 13.29 -9.72 -4.12
CA LEU A 529 13.16 -9.74 -2.69
C LEU A 529 12.86 -11.16 -2.20
N ILE A 530 13.38 -11.51 -1.03
CA ILE A 530 12.98 -12.70 -0.28
C ILE A 530 12.50 -12.32 1.12
N LYS A 531 11.53 -13.07 1.62
CA LYS A 531 11.03 -12.92 2.99
C LYS A 531 10.79 -14.28 3.64
N PRO A 532 10.82 -14.38 4.98
CA PRO A 532 10.55 -15.63 5.67
C PRO A 532 9.16 -16.14 5.31
N LEU A 533 9.06 -17.44 5.06
CA LEU A 533 7.80 -18.14 4.88
C LEU A 533 7.43 -18.79 6.23
N ASP A 534 6.24 -18.49 6.70
CA ASP A 534 5.69 -19.00 7.96
C ASP A 534 4.18 -19.11 7.80
N HIS A 535 3.62 -20.22 8.28
CA HIS A 535 2.18 -20.46 8.31
C HIS A 535 1.68 -20.40 9.74
N VAL A 536 0.58 -19.69 9.93
CA VAL A 536 -0.07 -19.54 11.22
C VAL A 536 -1.48 -20.10 11.12
N PHE A 537 -1.91 -20.81 12.16
CA PHE A 537 -3.25 -21.37 12.25
C PHE A 537 -3.91 -20.94 13.55
N GLY A 538 -5.17 -20.51 13.45
CA GLY A 538 -6.02 -20.18 14.59
C GLY A 538 -7.00 -21.29 14.87
N GLU A 539 -7.24 -21.54 16.14
CA GLU A 539 -8.29 -22.44 16.60
C GLU A 539 -9.69 -21.93 16.18
N LYS A 540 -10.52 -22.83 15.66
CA LYS A 540 -11.91 -22.56 15.29
C LYS A 540 -12.78 -23.73 15.73
N ALA A 541 -13.98 -23.44 16.23
CA ALA A 541 -14.99 -24.47 16.50
C ALA A 541 -15.91 -24.62 15.27
N VAL A 542 -16.02 -25.84 14.74
CA VAL A 542 -16.95 -26.19 13.65
C VAL A 542 -17.76 -27.40 14.10
N ASN A 543 -19.08 -27.26 14.22
CA ASN A 543 -19.98 -28.33 14.69
C ASN A 543 -19.54 -28.96 16.02
N GLY A 544 -19.08 -28.13 16.97
CA GLY A 544 -18.56 -28.59 18.27
C GLY A 544 -17.18 -29.26 18.23
N LYS A 545 -16.59 -29.47 17.03
CA LYS A 545 -15.23 -29.97 16.87
C LYS A 545 -14.24 -28.80 16.81
N LYS A 546 -13.16 -28.92 17.58
CA LYS A 546 -11.99 -28.05 17.49
C LYS A 546 -11.20 -28.37 16.23
N VAL A 547 -11.03 -27.38 15.36
CA VAL A 547 -10.25 -27.44 14.13
C VAL A 547 -9.33 -26.22 14.04
N TYR A 548 -8.43 -26.21 13.06
CA TYR A 548 -7.46 -25.13 12.88
C TYR A 548 -7.55 -24.57 11.47
N GLU A 549 -7.79 -23.26 11.35
CA GLU A 549 -7.88 -22.53 10.09
C GLU A 549 -6.61 -21.72 9.84
N HIS A 550 -6.12 -21.71 8.59
CA HIS A 550 -4.97 -20.91 8.20
C HIS A 550 -5.27 -19.40 8.31
N LEU A 551 -4.38 -18.68 8.97
CA LEU A 551 -4.48 -17.24 9.19
C LEU A 551 -3.39 -16.49 8.43
N THR A 552 -3.81 -15.51 7.63
CA THR A 552 -2.88 -14.49 7.13
C THR A 552 -2.64 -13.43 8.20
N ARG A 553 -1.56 -12.64 8.09
CA ARG A 553 -1.26 -11.56 9.04
C ARG A 553 -2.44 -10.60 9.27
N ARG A 554 -3.22 -10.28 8.22
CA ARG A 554 -4.40 -9.40 8.31
C ARG A 554 -5.58 -10.04 9.05
N ARG A 555 -5.69 -11.37 9.02
CA ARG A 555 -6.76 -12.11 9.71
C ARG A 555 -6.35 -12.53 11.13
N ARG A 556 -5.13 -12.21 11.56
CA ARG A 556 -4.62 -12.60 12.88
C ARG A 556 -5.11 -11.69 14.00
N GLU A 557 -5.39 -10.42 13.69
CA GLU A 557 -5.91 -9.47 14.67
C GLU A 557 -7.31 -9.90 15.12
N GLY A 558 -7.51 -10.02 16.43
CA GLY A 558 -8.80 -10.41 17.03
C GLY A 558 -9.12 -11.90 16.99
N VAL A 559 -8.16 -12.77 16.67
CA VAL A 559 -8.36 -14.22 16.83
C VAL A 559 -8.09 -14.63 18.28
N ASP A 560 -9.14 -15.09 18.95
CA ASP A 560 -9.05 -15.73 20.27
C ASP A 560 -8.72 -17.23 20.14
N GLY A 561 -8.04 -17.80 21.15
CA GLY A 561 -7.74 -19.23 21.22
C GLY A 561 -6.28 -19.61 20.93
N ASN A 562 -6.03 -20.91 20.74
CA ASN A 562 -4.68 -21.41 20.50
C ASN A 562 -4.20 -21.05 19.09
N ILE A 563 -2.98 -20.54 19.00
CA ILE A 563 -2.31 -20.21 17.72
C ILE A 563 -1.16 -21.19 17.51
N LEU A 564 -1.18 -21.87 16.37
CA LEU A 564 -0.08 -22.73 15.92
C LEU A 564 0.73 -22.02 14.84
N SER A 565 2.05 -22.21 14.82
CA SER A 565 2.95 -21.70 13.78
C SER A 565 3.76 -22.83 13.16
N SER A 566 4.38 -22.58 12.00
CA SER A 566 5.28 -23.55 11.38
C SER A 566 6.42 -23.94 12.33
N GLN A 567 6.71 -25.24 12.41
CA GLN A 567 7.76 -25.86 13.22
C GLN A 567 8.81 -26.57 12.37
N ILE A 568 8.68 -26.58 11.04
CA ILE A 568 9.66 -27.16 10.11
C ILE A 568 10.40 -26.06 9.34
N PRO A 569 11.64 -26.30 8.86
CA PRO A 569 12.36 -25.32 8.07
C PRO A 569 11.73 -25.20 6.68
N LEU A 570 11.47 -23.96 6.24
CA LEU A 570 10.88 -23.64 4.94
C LEU A 570 11.79 -22.71 4.16
N LEU A 571 11.80 -22.85 2.83
CA LEU A 571 12.43 -21.87 1.96
C LEU A 571 11.67 -20.53 2.02
N PRO A 572 12.36 -19.39 1.88
CA PRO A 572 11.70 -18.09 1.91
C PRO A 572 10.76 -17.91 0.71
N THR A 573 9.75 -17.07 0.89
CA THR A 573 8.95 -16.58 -0.24
C THR A 573 9.81 -15.67 -1.11
N ILE A 574 9.78 -15.88 -2.42
CA ILE A 574 10.47 -15.05 -3.41
C ILE A 574 9.46 -14.10 -4.03
N GLU A 575 9.80 -12.83 -4.09
CA GLU A 575 8.98 -11.78 -4.67
C GLU A 575 9.63 -11.35 -6.00
N LEU A 576 8.83 -11.43 -7.07
CA LEU A 576 9.23 -11.24 -8.47
C LEU A 576 8.67 -9.91 -8.97
N ILE A 577 9.43 -9.19 -9.78
CA ILE A 577 9.00 -7.95 -10.44
C ILE A 577 8.75 -8.23 -11.94
N ARG A 578 7.62 -7.76 -12.44
CA ARG A 578 7.35 -7.57 -13.87
C ARG A 578 7.34 -6.07 -14.18
N GLU A 579 8.23 -5.64 -15.05
CA GLU A 579 8.20 -4.28 -15.59
C GLU A 579 7.08 -4.12 -16.63
N LEU A 580 6.32 -3.04 -16.51
CA LEU A 580 5.35 -2.62 -17.52
C LEU A 580 5.80 -1.34 -18.24
N GLN A 581 6.43 -0.42 -17.51
CA GLN A 581 6.97 0.85 -17.99
C GLN A 581 8.31 1.14 -17.32
N GLU A 582 9.09 2.01 -17.96
CA GLU A 582 10.40 2.46 -17.47
C GLU A 582 10.34 2.96 -16.01
N PRO A 583 11.37 2.66 -15.20
CA PRO A 583 11.44 3.12 -13.82
C PRO A 583 11.52 4.66 -13.75
N LYS A 584 10.92 5.23 -12.70
CA LYS A 584 10.88 6.70 -12.50
C LYS A 584 12.24 7.24 -12.08
N PHE A 585 13.00 6.42 -11.36
CA PHE A 585 14.31 6.72 -10.82
C PHE A 585 15.32 5.74 -11.39
N THR A 586 16.59 6.14 -11.50
CA THR A 586 17.66 5.21 -11.87
C THR A 586 17.74 4.07 -10.85
N PRO A 587 17.68 2.78 -11.22
CA PRO A 587 17.84 1.68 -10.27
C PRO A 587 19.18 1.70 -9.52
N MET A 588 19.27 1.09 -8.34
CA MET A 588 20.55 0.85 -7.68
C MET A 588 21.29 -0.32 -8.33
N LYS A 589 22.61 -0.20 -8.51
CA LYS A 589 23.42 -1.23 -9.21
C LYS A 589 23.46 -2.54 -8.44
N GLU A 590 23.40 -2.49 -7.12
CA GLU A 590 23.44 -3.64 -6.24
C GLU A 590 22.21 -4.55 -6.48
N VAL A 591 21.01 -3.98 -6.62
CA VAL A 591 19.78 -4.77 -6.82
C VAL A 591 19.63 -5.35 -8.24
N GLU A 592 20.59 -5.12 -9.14
CA GLU A 592 20.66 -5.83 -10.41
C GLU A 592 21.07 -7.29 -10.21
N LYS A 593 21.98 -7.55 -9.27
CA LYS A 593 22.59 -8.86 -9.00
C LYS A 593 22.09 -9.51 -7.71
N PHE A 594 21.52 -8.73 -6.81
CA PHE A 594 21.09 -9.18 -5.49
C PHE A 594 19.59 -8.93 -5.28
N MET A 595 18.99 -9.74 -4.40
CA MET A 595 17.65 -9.54 -3.84
C MET A 595 17.77 -8.94 -2.45
N VAL A 596 16.77 -8.15 -2.06
CA VAL A 596 16.61 -7.68 -0.67
C VAL A 596 16.16 -8.86 0.20
N GLU A 597 16.82 -9.08 1.34
CA GLU A 597 16.43 -10.12 2.31
C GLU A 597 15.75 -9.47 3.52
N VAL A 598 14.46 -9.78 3.71
CA VAL A 598 13.71 -9.36 4.89
C VAL A 598 14.00 -10.36 6.01
N LEU A 599 14.48 -9.88 7.15
CA LEU A 599 14.73 -10.71 8.32
C LEU A 599 13.44 -10.97 9.09
N LYS A 600 13.36 -12.13 9.75
CA LYS A 600 12.27 -12.41 10.69
C LYS A 600 12.43 -11.45 11.87
N THR A 601 11.40 -10.63 12.11
CA THR A 601 11.33 -9.68 13.23
C THR A 601 10.74 -10.35 14.45
#